data_AF-A0A966PU88-F1
#
_entry.id   AF-A0A966PU88-F1
#
_cell.length_a   1.000
_cell.length_b   1.000
_cell.length_c   1.000
_cell.angle_alpha   90.00
_cell.angle_beta   90.00
_cell.angle_gamma   90.00
#
_symmetry.space_group_name_H-M   'P 1'
#
loop_
_entity.id
_entity.type
_entity.pdbx_description
1 polymer ?
#
loop_
_entity_poly.entity_id
_entity_poly.type
_entity_poly.pdbx_seq_one_letter_code
_entity_poly.pdbx_strand_id
1 'polypeptide(L)'
;MHPRRLKFCTNASEWRRDASGVADRLVARAGTEAYGAVSVKVDYWSHSKIVGQVPPSVFFPQPRVESSLVEIRRRDTPGVEGVVAKELFSLVRAGFAKRRKMLRRALDMITTPEDFVKADVNPESRAEQLDLAAWGRLRRAIDARLSTATIVARDSTAPSALGASADHSTPSD
;
A
#
# COMPACT_ATOMS: atom_id res chain seq x y z
N MET A 1 3.82 33.83 -9.18
CA MET A 1 2.69 34.06 -8.25
C MET A 1 1.39 33.70 -8.97
N HIS A 2 0.74 32.60 -8.60
CA HIS A 2 -0.58 32.24 -9.14
C HIS A 2 -1.64 32.55 -8.06
N PRO A 3 -2.70 33.30 -8.37
CA PRO A 3 -3.70 33.66 -7.37
C PRO A 3 -4.53 32.43 -7.00
N ARG A 4 -4.50 32.05 -5.72
CA ARG A 4 -5.44 31.07 -5.17
C ARG A 4 -6.82 31.72 -5.17
N ARG A 5 -7.68 31.36 -6.12
CA ARG A 5 -9.11 31.65 -6.04
C ARG A 5 -9.65 30.96 -4.78
N LEU A 6 -9.99 31.73 -3.75
CA LEU A 6 -10.91 31.26 -2.72
C LEU A 6 -12.26 31.02 -3.41
N LYS A 7 -12.67 29.76 -3.51
CA LYS A 7 -14.05 29.41 -3.84
C LYS A 7 -14.88 29.65 -2.59
N PHE A 8 -15.75 30.67 -2.63
CA PHE A 8 -16.84 30.80 -1.67
C PHE A 8 -17.96 29.86 -2.13
N CYS A 9 -18.13 28.72 -1.46
CA CYS A 9 -19.22 27.79 -1.71
C CYS A 9 -20.51 28.36 -1.08
N THR A 10 -21.50 28.69 -1.92
CA THR A 10 -22.75 29.35 -1.51
C THR A 10 -23.94 28.38 -1.45
N ASN A 11 -23.72 27.09 -1.73
CA ASN A 11 -24.79 26.09 -1.77
C ASN A 11 -24.39 24.79 -1.03
N ALA A 12 -25.28 24.26 -0.18
CA ALA A 12 -25.14 22.98 0.54
C ALA A 12 -24.85 21.78 -0.39
N SER A 13 -25.26 21.83 -1.66
CA SER A 13 -24.95 20.79 -2.66
C SER A 13 -23.53 20.87 -3.23
N GLU A 14 -22.83 22.01 -3.12
CA GLU A 14 -21.41 22.14 -3.51
C GLU A 14 -20.45 21.58 -2.46
N TRP A 15 -20.81 21.65 -1.17
CA TRP A 15 -20.08 20.94 -0.10
C TRP A 15 -19.93 19.44 -0.39
N ARG A 16 -20.90 18.86 -1.10
CA ARG A 16 -20.97 17.45 -1.49
C ARG A 16 -19.85 17.04 -2.48
N ARG A 17 -19.23 17.99 -3.19
CA ARG A 17 -18.14 17.70 -4.14
C ARG A 17 -16.74 17.82 -3.52
N ASP A 18 -16.57 18.62 -2.47
CA ASP A 18 -15.24 18.99 -1.97
C ASP A 18 -14.88 18.39 -0.59
N ALA A 19 -15.79 17.70 0.10
CA ALA A 19 -15.53 17.08 1.40
C ALA A 19 -15.84 15.57 1.40
N SER A 20 -14.83 14.75 1.11
CA SER A 20 -14.96 13.28 1.23
C SER A 20 -15.18 12.88 2.69
N GLY A 21 -16.32 12.26 2.96
CA GLY A 21 -16.68 11.73 4.26
C GLY A 21 -15.89 10.46 4.60
N VAL A 22 -16.02 9.99 5.83
CA VAL A 22 -15.39 8.72 6.25
C VAL A 22 -15.94 7.55 5.43
N ALA A 23 -17.25 7.53 5.19
CA ALA A 23 -17.90 6.49 4.39
C ALA A 23 -17.33 6.41 2.97
N ASP A 24 -17.10 7.55 2.32
CA ASP A 24 -16.52 7.59 0.97
C ASP A 24 -15.14 6.94 0.95
N ARG A 25 -14.30 7.19 1.96
CA ARG A 25 -12.96 6.58 2.06
C ARG A 25 -13.01 5.06 2.24
N LEU A 26 -14.04 4.54 2.92
CA LEU A 26 -14.20 3.10 3.13
C LEU A 26 -14.57 2.35 1.85
N VAL A 27 -15.24 3.02 0.90
CA VAL A 27 -15.71 2.42 -0.36
C VAL A 27 -14.97 2.93 -1.60
N ALA A 28 -14.03 3.87 -1.42
CA ALA A 28 -13.30 4.51 -2.49
C ALA A 28 -12.51 3.50 -3.33
N ARG A 29 -12.46 3.76 -4.64
CA ARG A 29 -11.67 3.00 -5.61
C ARG A 29 -10.44 3.78 -6.03
N ALA A 30 -9.42 3.08 -6.52
CA ALA A 30 -8.22 3.72 -7.07
C ALA A 30 -8.59 4.77 -8.12
N GLY A 31 -7.86 5.89 -8.09
CA GLY A 31 -8.10 7.05 -8.95
C GLY A 31 -9.15 8.04 -8.43
N THR A 32 -9.90 7.71 -7.38
CA THR A 32 -10.87 8.64 -6.78
C THR A 32 -10.23 9.55 -5.72
N GLU A 33 -10.81 10.73 -5.50
CA GLU A 33 -10.29 11.69 -4.53
C GLU A 33 -10.30 11.14 -3.09
N ALA A 34 -11.32 10.38 -2.71
CA ALA A 34 -11.44 9.77 -1.39
C ALA A 34 -10.51 8.56 -1.18
N TYR A 35 -9.83 8.09 -2.23
CA TYR A 35 -8.97 6.90 -2.14
C TYR A 35 -7.73 7.16 -1.30
N GLY A 36 -7.46 6.21 -0.39
CA GLY A 36 -6.37 6.29 0.56
C GLY A 36 -5.95 4.93 1.11
N ALA A 37 -4.99 4.96 2.05
CA ALA A 37 -4.51 3.76 2.73
C ALA A 37 -5.63 2.98 3.45
N VAL A 38 -6.65 3.69 3.97
CA VAL A 38 -7.84 3.06 4.58
C VAL A 38 -8.63 2.28 3.54
N SER A 39 -8.85 2.85 2.36
CA SER A 39 -9.57 2.20 1.25
C SER A 39 -8.90 0.89 0.86
N VAL A 40 -7.57 0.89 0.70
CA VAL A 40 -6.78 -0.32 0.41
C VAL A 40 -6.96 -1.37 1.50
N LYS A 41 -6.95 -0.96 2.77
CA LYS A 41 -7.10 -1.88 3.91
C LYS A 41 -8.50 -2.49 3.98
N VAL A 42 -9.54 -1.71 3.70
CA VAL A 42 -10.92 -2.21 3.65
C VAL A 42 -11.09 -3.19 2.49
N ASP A 43 -10.61 -2.83 1.30
CA ASP A 43 -10.67 -3.69 0.12
C ASP A 43 -9.90 -5.01 0.33
N TYR A 44 -8.80 -4.98 1.07
CA TYR A 44 -8.04 -6.19 1.42
C TYR A 44 -8.86 -7.18 2.25
N TRP A 45 -9.67 -6.72 3.20
CA TRP A 45 -10.40 -7.61 4.11
C TRP A 45 -11.85 -7.86 3.70
N SER A 46 -12.43 -7.01 2.85
CA SER A 46 -13.87 -6.97 2.68
C SER A 46 -14.29 -6.41 1.33
N HIS A 47 -15.54 -6.70 0.96
CA HIS A 47 -16.31 -5.93 0.01
C HIS A 47 -17.08 -4.85 0.75
N SER A 48 -16.96 -3.60 0.33
CA SER A 48 -17.67 -2.47 0.94
C SER A 48 -18.49 -1.70 -0.09
N LYS A 49 -19.68 -1.22 0.31
CA LYS A 49 -20.51 -0.31 -0.49
C LYS A 49 -21.38 0.58 0.39
N ILE A 50 -21.69 1.78 -0.11
CA ILE A 50 -22.70 2.63 0.50
C ILE A 50 -24.07 2.06 0.15
N VAL A 51 -24.91 1.81 1.15
CA VAL A 51 -26.25 1.24 0.99
C VAL A 51 -27.38 2.22 1.31
N GLY A 52 -27.06 3.38 1.87
CA GLY A 52 -28.05 4.41 2.16
C GLY A 52 -27.42 5.67 2.75
N GLN A 53 -28.26 6.71 2.85
CA GLN A 53 -27.92 7.96 3.52
C GLN A 53 -28.87 8.15 4.71
N VAL A 54 -28.36 8.75 5.78
CA VAL A 54 -29.10 9.02 7.02
C VAL A 54 -29.05 10.52 7.28
N PRO A 55 -30.21 11.21 7.21
CA PRO A 55 -30.24 12.67 7.35
C PRO A 55 -29.93 13.10 8.80
N PRO A 56 -29.37 14.29 9.03
CA PRO A 56 -29.02 14.77 10.36
C PRO A 56 -30.21 14.85 11.32
N SER A 57 -31.41 15.07 10.79
CA SER A 57 -32.64 15.26 11.55
C SER A 57 -33.06 14.06 12.42
N VAL A 58 -32.47 12.88 12.21
CA VAL A 58 -32.75 11.69 13.03
C VAL A 58 -31.86 11.57 14.28
N PHE A 59 -30.92 12.50 14.49
CA PHE A 59 -29.98 12.51 15.60
C PHE A 59 -30.25 13.65 16.59
N PHE A 60 -29.92 13.45 17.88
CA PHE A 60 -29.99 14.49 18.92
C PHE A 60 -28.70 14.55 19.76
N PRO A 61 -28.06 15.72 19.91
CA PRO A 61 -28.30 16.96 19.16
C PRO A 61 -28.00 16.78 17.66
N GLN A 62 -28.67 17.57 16.80
CA GLN A 62 -28.55 17.43 15.36
C GLN A 62 -27.14 17.81 14.86
N PRO A 63 -26.44 16.92 14.11
CA PRO A 63 -25.11 17.20 13.58
C PRO A 63 -25.16 18.15 12.37
N ARG A 64 -24.00 18.73 12.01
CA ARG A 64 -23.85 19.64 10.85
C ARG A 64 -23.58 18.92 9.52
N VAL A 65 -23.43 17.60 9.54
CA VAL A 65 -23.00 16.80 8.38
C VAL A 65 -23.96 15.64 8.16
N GLU A 66 -24.10 15.23 6.90
CA GLU A 66 -24.84 14.03 6.50
C GLU A 66 -24.11 12.76 6.96
N SER A 67 -24.88 11.72 7.28
CA SER A 67 -24.35 10.39 7.61
C SER A 67 -24.64 9.39 6.49
N SER A 68 -23.76 8.40 6.30
CA SER A 68 -23.96 7.35 5.29
C SER A 68 -23.91 5.97 5.94
N LEU A 69 -24.78 5.07 5.47
CA LEU A 69 -24.78 3.66 5.86
C LEU A 69 -23.86 2.89 4.91
N VAL A 70 -22.87 2.20 5.48
CA VAL A 70 -21.90 1.40 4.74
C VAL A 70 -22.09 -0.07 5.09
N GLU A 71 -22.30 -0.90 4.08
CA GLU A 71 -22.24 -2.35 4.21
C GLU A 71 -20.80 -2.80 4.01
N ILE A 72 -20.27 -3.58 4.96
CA ILE A 72 -18.95 -4.19 4.90
C ILE A 72 -19.12 -5.69 5.07
N ARG A 73 -18.85 -6.46 4.00
CA ARG A 73 -18.87 -7.92 4.01
C ARG A 73 -17.44 -8.44 3.97
N ARG A 74 -17.03 -9.15 5.01
CA ARG A 74 -15.70 -9.78 5.05
C ARG A 74 -15.56 -10.77 3.89
N ARG A 75 -14.40 -10.76 3.24
CA ARG A 75 -14.06 -11.76 2.22
C ARG A 75 -13.70 -13.09 2.89
N ASP A 76 -13.93 -14.21 2.20
CA ASP A 76 -13.52 -15.53 2.67
C ASP A 76 -12.00 -15.66 2.68
N THR A 77 -11.33 -15.16 1.64
CA THR A 77 -9.87 -15.02 1.57
C THR A 77 -9.46 -13.55 1.45
N PRO A 78 -8.25 -13.17 1.90
CA PRO A 78 -7.76 -11.81 1.73
C PRO A 78 -7.73 -11.39 0.25
N GLY A 79 -7.97 -10.12 -0.03
CA GLY A 79 -7.98 -9.57 -1.40
C GLY A 79 -6.64 -9.65 -2.13
N VAL A 80 -5.55 -9.98 -1.42
CA VAL A 80 -4.26 -10.35 -2.00
C VAL A 80 -3.67 -11.52 -1.22
N GLU A 81 -3.27 -12.57 -1.93
CA GLU A 81 -2.63 -13.75 -1.36
C GLU A 81 -1.11 -13.75 -1.62
N GLY A 82 -0.37 -14.52 -0.80
CA GLY A 82 1.07 -14.68 -0.93
C GLY A 82 1.89 -13.48 -0.46
N VAL A 83 1.31 -12.59 0.36
CA VAL A 83 2.00 -11.45 0.99
C VAL A 83 1.57 -11.29 2.43
N VAL A 84 2.52 -10.95 3.30
CA VAL A 84 2.22 -10.70 4.71
C VAL A 84 1.52 -9.35 4.84
N ALA A 85 0.29 -9.37 5.35
CA ALA A 85 -0.58 -8.19 5.43
C ALA A 85 0.08 -6.98 6.13
N LYS A 86 0.81 -7.21 7.23
CA LYS A 86 1.52 -6.15 7.98
C LYS A 86 2.51 -5.40 7.08
N GLU A 87 3.19 -6.13 6.21
CA GLU A 87 4.25 -5.57 5.38
C GLU A 87 3.67 -4.88 4.14
N LEU A 88 2.61 -5.44 3.55
CA LEU A 88 1.80 -4.77 2.53
C LEU A 88 1.27 -3.43 3.04
N PHE A 89 0.64 -3.39 4.22
CA PHE A 89 0.10 -2.14 4.78
C PHE A 89 1.20 -1.15 5.17
N SER A 90 2.40 -1.63 5.48
CA SER A 90 3.55 -0.74 5.71
C SER A 90 4.01 -0.08 4.42
N LEU A 91 4.06 -0.83 3.31
CA LEU A 91 4.34 -0.30 1.97
C LEU A 91 3.29 0.73 1.52
N VAL A 92 2.00 0.40 1.67
CA VAL A 92 0.88 1.29 1.34
C VAL A 92 0.96 2.59 2.15
N ARG A 93 1.21 2.50 3.47
CA ARG A 93 1.40 3.68 4.32
C ARG A 93 2.55 4.55 3.84
N ALA A 94 3.70 3.95 3.48
CA ALA A 94 4.83 4.69 2.95
C ALA A 94 4.49 5.41 1.64
N GLY A 95 3.74 4.77 0.74
CA GLY A 95 3.28 5.38 -0.51
C GLY A 95 2.37 6.59 -0.27
N PHE A 96 1.37 6.45 0.60
CA PHE A 96 0.43 7.54 0.91
C PHE A 96 1.04 8.67 1.75
N ALA A 97 2.14 8.44 2.48
CA ALA A 97 2.86 9.48 3.21
C ALA A 97 3.36 10.61 2.29
N LYS A 98 3.72 10.28 1.03
CA LYS A 98 4.08 11.25 -0.01
C LYS A 98 3.04 11.28 -1.15
N ARG A 99 1.72 11.36 -0.85
CA ARG A 99 0.60 11.34 -1.84
C ARG A 99 0.78 12.24 -3.08
N ARG A 100 1.48 13.36 -2.88
CA ARG A 100 2.06 14.33 -3.83
C ARG A 100 2.87 13.79 -5.02
N LYS A 101 3.57 12.68 -4.76
CA LYS A 101 4.76 12.29 -5.51
C LYS A 101 4.52 11.00 -6.27
N MET A 102 5.25 10.85 -7.37
CA MET A 102 5.37 9.59 -8.10
C MET A 102 5.89 8.50 -7.16
N LEU A 103 5.47 7.25 -7.36
CA LEU A 103 5.81 6.11 -6.50
C LEU A 103 7.32 5.90 -6.36
N ARG A 104 8.07 6.03 -7.46
CA ARG A 104 9.54 5.95 -7.44
C ARG A 104 10.21 6.96 -6.50
N ARG A 105 9.54 8.07 -6.19
CA ARG A 105 10.00 9.09 -5.22
C ARG A 105 9.35 8.92 -3.84
N ALA A 106 8.15 8.35 -3.79
CA ALA A 106 7.47 8.05 -2.54
C ALA A 106 8.13 6.88 -1.79
N LEU A 107 8.61 5.87 -2.54
CA LEU A 107 9.12 4.60 -2.06
C LEU A 107 10.61 4.40 -2.35
N ASP A 108 11.35 5.49 -2.58
CA ASP A 108 12.77 5.51 -2.92
C ASP A 108 13.66 4.68 -1.98
N MET A 109 13.32 4.59 -0.69
CA MET A 109 14.06 3.81 0.30
C MET A 109 13.65 2.32 0.37
N ILE A 110 12.61 1.91 -0.37
CA ILE A 110 11.98 0.57 -0.24
C ILE A 110 12.04 -0.21 -1.57
N THR A 111 11.82 0.49 -2.69
CA THR A 111 11.72 -0.10 -4.03
C THR A 111 12.92 0.20 -4.91
N THR A 112 13.27 -0.71 -5.80
CA THR A 112 14.20 -0.47 -6.92
C THR A 112 13.43 -0.38 -8.25
N PRO A 113 14.03 0.14 -9.35
CA PRO A 113 13.39 0.14 -10.67
C PRO A 113 12.92 -1.24 -11.13
N GLU A 114 13.68 -2.29 -10.81
CA GLU A 114 13.38 -3.68 -11.18
C GLU A 114 12.11 -4.19 -10.49
N ASP A 115 11.79 -3.73 -9.27
CA ASP A 115 10.55 -4.11 -8.58
C ASP A 115 9.32 -3.63 -9.34
N PHE A 116 9.37 -2.41 -9.88
CA PHE A 116 8.27 -1.84 -10.66
C PHE A 116 8.06 -2.60 -11.97
N VAL A 117 9.14 -2.98 -12.64
CA VAL A 117 9.10 -3.80 -13.86
C VAL A 117 8.50 -5.18 -13.57
N LYS A 118 9.00 -5.88 -12.54
CA LYS A 118 8.49 -7.21 -12.15
C LYS A 118 7.03 -7.18 -11.69
N ALA A 119 6.61 -6.08 -11.06
CA ALA A 119 5.25 -5.92 -10.57
C ALA A 119 4.25 -5.49 -11.65
N ASP A 120 4.71 -5.12 -12.85
CA ASP A 120 3.90 -4.45 -13.86
C ASP A 120 3.17 -3.23 -13.27
N VAL A 121 3.96 -2.32 -12.70
CA VAL A 121 3.50 -1.08 -12.06
C VAL A 121 4.27 0.10 -12.64
N ASN A 122 3.55 1.11 -13.13
CA ASN A 122 4.19 2.33 -13.60
C ASN A 122 4.84 3.11 -12.42
N PRO A 123 6.17 3.30 -12.42
CA PRO A 123 6.88 4.02 -11.34
C PRO A 123 6.51 5.51 -11.23
N GLU A 124 5.91 6.08 -12.27
CA GLU A 124 5.43 7.46 -12.33
C GLU A 124 4.00 7.64 -11.83
N SER A 125 3.26 6.55 -11.62
CA SER A 125 1.96 6.61 -10.96
C SER A 125 2.09 7.14 -9.53
N ARG A 126 1.02 7.75 -9.03
CA ARG A 126 0.88 8.17 -7.64
C ARG A 126 0.19 7.08 -6.82
N ALA A 127 0.39 7.09 -5.51
CA ALA A 127 -0.17 6.07 -4.61
C ALA A 127 -1.69 5.92 -4.76
N GLU A 128 -2.42 7.01 -5.02
CA GLU A 128 -3.87 6.99 -5.19
C GLU A 128 -4.35 6.32 -6.49
N GLN A 129 -3.45 6.07 -7.45
CA GLN A 129 -3.75 5.45 -8.73
C GLN A 129 -3.53 3.94 -8.75
N LEU A 130 -2.92 3.38 -7.70
CA LEU A 130 -2.68 1.94 -7.58
C LEU A 130 -3.84 1.26 -6.86
N ASP A 131 -4.44 0.28 -7.53
CA ASP A 131 -5.40 -0.62 -6.89
C ASP A 131 -4.72 -1.63 -5.96
N LEU A 132 -5.54 -2.36 -5.19
CA LEU A 132 -5.06 -3.33 -4.23
C LEU A 132 -4.20 -4.43 -4.88
N ALA A 133 -4.58 -4.88 -6.08
CA ALA A 133 -3.84 -5.92 -6.79
C ALA A 133 -2.43 -5.46 -7.19
N ALA A 134 -2.30 -4.23 -7.69
CA ALA A 134 -1.02 -3.62 -8.03
C ALA A 134 -0.13 -3.44 -6.78
N TRP A 135 -0.70 -3.00 -5.65
CA TRP A 135 0.03 -2.97 -4.37
C TRP A 135 0.53 -4.36 -3.96
N GLY A 136 -0.29 -5.39 -4.16
CA GLY A 136 0.06 -6.78 -3.93
C GLY A 136 1.21 -7.27 -4.82
N ARG A 137 1.15 -7.01 -6.13
CA ARG A 137 2.23 -7.36 -7.08
C ARG A 137 3.54 -6.65 -6.73
N LEU A 138 3.48 -5.36 -6.40
CA LEU A 138 4.66 -4.59 -6.00
C LEU A 138 5.30 -5.16 -4.73
N ARG A 139 4.47 -5.51 -3.74
CA ARG A 139 4.96 -6.14 -2.52
C ARG A 139 5.64 -7.48 -2.78
N ARG A 140 5.03 -8.34 -3.61
CA ARG A 140 5.63 -9.64 -3.99
C ARG A 140 6.97 -9.48 -4.71
N ALA A 141 7.11 -8.48 -5.57
CA ALA A 141 8.37 -8.20 -6.26
C ALA A 141 9.49 -7.83 -5.28
N ILE A 142 9.18 -6.97 -4.29
CA ILE A 142 10.10 -6.61 -3.21
C ILE A 142 10.49 -7.86 -2.40
N ASP A 143 9.52 -8.67 -1.99
CA ASP A 143 9.76 -9.87 -1.19
C ASP A 143 10.69 -10.85 -1.92
N ALA A 144 10.44 -11.11 -3.20
CA ALA A 144 11.29 -11.98 -4.02
C ALA A 144 12.74 -11.47 -4.12
N ARG A 145 12.93 -10.15 -4.24
CA ARG A 145 14.27 -9.53 -4.24
C ARG A 145 14.98 -9.70 -2.90
N LEU A 146 14.27 -9.47 -1.79
CA LEU A 146 14.84 -9.62 -0.43
C LEU A 146 15.18 -11.10 -0.11
N SER A 147 14.36 -12.05 -0.56
CA SER A 147 14.66 -13.48 -0.44
C SER A 147 15.90 -13.88 -1.24
N THR A 148 16.03 -13.39 -2.48
CA THR A 148 17.20 -13.67 -3.33
C THR A 148 18.49 -13.13 -2.72
N ALA A 149 18.48 -11.89 -2.22
CA ALA A 149 19.63 -11.27 -1.56
C ALA A 149 20.08 -12.07 -0.31
N THR A 150 19.13 -12.63 0.43
CA THR A 150 19.42 -13.45 1.62
C THR A 150 20.12 -14.76 1.26
N ILE A 151 19.72 -15.41 0.16
CA ILE A 151 20.34 -16.67 -0.31
C ILE A 151 21.79 -16.41 -0.74
N VAL A 152 22.02 -15.40 -1.57
CA VAL A 152 23.36 -15.06 -2.08
C VAL A 152 24.32 -14.72 -0.94
N ALA A 153 23.86 -13.99 0.08
CA ALA A 153 24.69 -13.67 1.25
C ALA A 153 25.11 -14.92 2.06
N ARG A 154 24.25 -15.96 2.12
CA ARG A 154 24.55 -17.21 2.82
C ARG A 154 25.58 -18.05 2.06
N ASP A 155 25.43 -18.18 0.75
CA ASP A 155 26.35 -18.98 -0.08
C ASP A 155 27.76 -18.36 -0.15
N SER A 156 27.86 -17.03 0.00
CA SER A 156 29.15 -16.31 0.00
C SER A 156 29.97 -16.48 1.29
N THR A 157 29.42 -17.11 2.33
CA THR A 157 30.06 -17.23 3.66
C THR A 157 30.62 -18.64 3.94
N ALA A 158 30.71 -19.52 2.94
CA ALA A 158 31.36 -20.82 3.11
C ALA A 158 32.90 -20.64 3.19
N PRO A 159 33.59 -21.09 4.27
CA PRO A 159 35.03 -21.02 4.33
C PRO A 159 35.65 -22.03 3.37
N SER A 160 36.50 -21.55 2.44
CA SER A 160 37.39 -22.38 1.61
C SER A 160 38.36 -23.17 2.49
N ALA A 161 37.95 -24.35 2.95
CA ALA A 161 38.85 -25.33 3.52
C ALA A 161 39.52 -26.12 2.38
N LEU A 162 40.60 -25.57 1.81
CA LEU A 162 41.59 -26.35 1.07
C LEU A 162 42.98 -25.92 1.54
N GLY A 163 43.52 -26.72 2.45
CA GLY A 163 44.82 -26.50 3.06
C GLY A 163 45.19 -27.60 4.05
N ALA A 164 44.84 -28.86 3.73
CA ALA A 164 45.39 -30.01 4.43
C ALA A 164 46.65 -30.46 3.68
N SER A 165 47.77 -29.78 3.95
CA SER A 165 49.10 -30.26 3.60
C SER A 165 49.43 -31.44 4.52
N ALA A 166 49.44 -32.63 3.93
CA ALA A 166 50.03 -33.81 4.53
C ALA A 166 51.54 -33.59 4.64
N ASP A 167 52.08 -33.67 5.86
CA ASP A 167 53.50 -33.96 6.05
C ASP A 167 53.65 -35.26 6.82
N HIS A 168 54.22 -36.20 6.09
CA HIS A 168 54.55 -37.55 6.46
C HIS A 168 55.99 -37.53 6.96
N SER A 169 56.25 -37.87 8.22
CA SER A 169 57.57 -38.31 8.70
C SER A 169 57.47 -38.91 10.09
N THR A 170 57.37 -40.25 10.14
CA THR A 170 58.09 -41.06 11.14
C THR A 170 59.41 -41.46 10.48
N PRO A 171 60.53 -41.57 11.22
CA PRO A 171 60.86 -42.89 11.77
C PRO A 171 61.51 -42.89 13.17
N SER A 172 61.46 -44.09 13.76
CA SER A 172 62.28 -44.78 14.81
C SER A 172 63.59 -44.10 15.27
N ASP A 173 64.14 -44.34 16.47
CA ASP A 173 64.12 -45.44 17.44
C ASP A 173 64.09 -44.92 18.89
#